data_AF-A0A3B9MB73-F1
#
_entry.id   AF-A0A3B9MB73-F1
#
_cell.length_a   1.000
_cell.length_b   1.000
_cell.length_c   1.000
_cell.angle_alpha   90.00
_cell.angle_beta   90.00
_cell.angle_gamma   90.00
#
_symmetry.space_group_name_H-M   'P 1'
#
loop_
_entity.id
_entity.type
_entity.pdbx_description
1 polymer ?
#
loop_
_entity_poly.entity_id
_entity_poly.type
_entity_poly.pdbx_seq_one_letter_code
_entity_poly.pdbx_strand_id
1 'polypeptide(L)' 'MHVAILGTRKMGGAMARRLKAAGHDLTLWNRTRSRAEAL' A
#
# COMPACT_ATOMS: atom_id res chain seq x y z
N MET A 1 -12.21 7.17 1.61
CA MET A 1 -11.87 6.44 2.84
C MET A 1 -10.35 6.32 2.93
N HIS A 2 -9.77 6.46 4.12
CA HIS A 2 -8.32 6.43 4.31
C HIS A 2 -7.90 5.06 4.87
N VAL A 3 -6.99 4.36 4.18
CA VAL A 3 -6.60 2.98 4.53
C VAL A 3 -5.10 2.90 4.73
N ALA A 4 -4.67 2.41 5.90
CA ALA A 4 -3.27 2.14 6.18
C ALA A 4 -2.93 0.68 5.87
N ILE A 5 -1.84 0.44 5.13
CA ILE A 5 -1.32 -0.90 4.84
C ILE A 5 0.06 -1.04 5.48
N LEU A 6 0.15 -1.91 6.48
CA LEU A 6 1.39 -2.27 7.15
C LEU A 6 1.97 -3.52 6.48
N GLY A 7 2.90 -3.33 5.57
CA GLY A 7 3.55 -4.41 4.82
C GLY A 7 3.12 -4.47 3.36
N THR A 8 3.99 -3.98 2.47
CA THR A 8 3.75 -3.95 1.02
C THR A 8 4.50 -5.07 0.27
N ARG A 9 4.45 -6.31 0.78
CA ARG A 9 4.95 -7.48 0.02
C ARG A 9 4.00 -7.84 -1.13
N LYS A 10 4.22 -8.96 -1.83
CA LYS A 10 3.43 -9.38 -3.02
C LYS A 10 1.91 -9.18 -2.86
N MET A 11 1.33 -9.64 -1.75
CA MET A 11 -0.10 -9.48 -1.48
C MET A 11 -0.47 -8.03 -1.14
N GLY A 12 0.22 -7.41 -0.17
CA GLY A 12 -0.08 -6.05 0.28
C GLY A 12 0.04 -5.00 -0.83
N GLY A 13 1.02 -5.15 -1.72
CA GLY A 13 1.16 -4.29 -2.91
C GLY A 13 0.03 -4.49 -3.92
N ALA A 14 -0.40 -5.73 -4.16
CA ALA A 14 -1.53 -5.99 -5.05
C ALA A 14 -2.86 -5.46 -4.47
N MET A 15 -3.05 -5.49 -3.15
CA MET A 15 -4.18 -4.84 -2.48
C MET A 15 -4.10 -3.32 -2.56
N ALA A 16 -2.94 -2.73 -2.27
CA ALA A 16 -2.72 -1.28 -2.37
C ALA A 16 -3.11 -0.76 -3.76
N ARG A 17 -2.63 -1.41 -4.83
CA ARG A 17 -2.99 -1.01 -6.21
C ARG A 17 -4.50 -1.06 -6.47
N ARG A 18 -5.19 -2.11 -6.02
CA ARG A 18 -6.65 -2.23 -6.20
C ARG A 18 -7.42 -1.16 -5.41
N LEU A 19 -7.03 -0.93 -4.15
CA LEU A 19 -7.67 0.07 -3.31
C LEU A 19 -7.43 1.49 -3.84
N LYS A 20 -6.24 1.77 -4.36
CA LYS A 20 -5.95 3.06 -5.01
C LYS A 20 -6.77 3.23 -6.29
N ALA A 21 -6.88 2.18 -7.12
CA ALA A 21 -7.71 2.19 -8.32
C ALA A 21 -9.21 2.39 -8.00
N ALA A 22 -9.67 1.92 -6.84
CA ALA A 22 -11.02 2.15 -6.33
C ALA A 22 -11.24 3.57 -5.76
N GLY A 23 -10.24 4.46 -5.79
CA GLY A 23 -10.35 5.84 -5.32
C GLY A 23 -10.17 6.01 -3.80
N HIS A 24 -9.58 5.04 -3.11
CA HIS A 24 -9.23 5.20 -1.70
C HIS A 24 -7.85 5.86 -1.54
N ASP A 25 -7.72 6.64 -0.46
CA ASP A 25 -6.42 7.17 -0.05
C ASP A 25 -5.70 6.16 0.80
N LEU A 26 -4.42 5.96 0.52
CA LEU A 26 -3.59 4.93 1.11
C LEU A 26 -2.40 5.53 1.84
N THR A 27 -2.16 5.03 3.05
CA THR A 27 -0.89 5.20 3.76
C THR A 27 -0.17 3.87 3.77
N LEU A 28 0.97 3.78 3.07
CA LEU A 28 1.77 2.56 3.01
C LEU A 28 2.92 2.65 4.00
N TRP A 29 3.07 1.64 4.85
CA TRP A 29 4.20 1.55 5.76
C TRP A 29 4.86 0.18 5.65
N ASN A 30 6.19 0.18 5.72
CA ASN A 30 6.97 -1.05 5.69
C ASN A 30 8.27 -0.82 6.47
N ARG A 31 8.76 -1.85 7.19
CA ARG A 31 10.00 -1.75 7.97
C ARG A 31 11.17 -1.26 7.13
N THR A 32 11.23 -1.69 5.87
CA THR A 32 12.16 -1.18 4.87
C THR A 32 11.42 -0.17 3.99
N ARG A 33 11.73 1.12 4.15
CA ARG A 33 11.03 2.24 3.51
C ARG A 33 10.92 2.12 1.99
N SER A 34 12.00 1.71 1.33
CA SER A 34 12.02 1.54 -0.14
C SER A 34 10.96 0.56 -0.68
N ARG A 35 10.47 -0.37 0.15
CA ARG A 35 9.41 -1.29 -0.26
C ARG A 35 8.02 -0.64 -0.27
N ALA A 36 7.80 0.39 0.57
CA ALA A 36 6.55 1.16 0.55
C ALA A 36 6.51 2.15 -0.62
N GLU A 37 7.66 2.73 -0.97
CA GLU A 37 7.79 3.74 -2.02
C GLU A 37 7.79 3.16 -3.45
N ALA A 38 8.10 1.87 -3.61
CA ALA A 38 8.11 1.19 -4.90
C ALA A 38 6.71 0.84 -5.46
N LEU A 39 5.63 1.41 -4.90
CA LEU A 39 4.24 1.05 -5.14
C LEU A 39 3.37 2.27 -5.40
#